data_AF-A0A510K3V3-F1
#
_entry.id   AF-A0A510K3V3-F1
#
_cell.length_a   1.000
_cell.length_b   1.000
_cell.length_c   1.000
_cell.angle_alpha   90.00
_cell.angle_beta   90.00
_cell.angle_gamma   90.00
#
_symmetry.space_group_name_H-M   'P 1'
#
loop_
_entity.id
_entity.type
_entity.pdbx_description
1 polymer ?
#
loop_
_entity_poly.entity_id
_entity_poly.type
_entity_poly.pdbx_seq_one_letter_code
_entity_poly.pdbx_strand_id
1 'polypeptide(L)'
;MDIGVNISESSPVRVISKLLEGLDYGYLTQAYSKNKGRKRKIEAYKMFFIIAYAMFDGVNTTRAIEKNCRENINYMWILRGCPAPDHNTAIRFISNYKIEVEDLF
;
A
#
# COMPACT_ATOMS: atom_id res chain seq x y z
N MET A 1 -1.40 14.55 9.16
CA MET A 1 -2.46 14.45 10.17
C MET A 1 -2.38 13.03 10.71
N ASP A 2 -1.76 12.86 11.89
CA ASP A 2 -1.75 11.57 12.59
C ASP A 2 -3.18 11.23 12.99
N ILE A 3 -3.67 10.08 12.55
CA ILE A 3 -5.08 9.70 12.65
C ILE A 3 -5.49 9.34 14.11
N GLY A 4 -4.72 9.72 15.13
CA GLY A 4 -4.99 9.39 16.54
C GLY A 4 -4.98 7.89 16.85
N VAL A 5 -4.60 7.04 15.89
CA VAL A 5 -4.60 5.59 16.05
C VAL A 5 -3.35 5.17 16.81
N ASN A 6 -3.52 4.80 18.08
CA ASN A 6 -2.47 4.24 18.91
C ASN A 6 -2.25 2.76 18.58
N ILE A 7 -1.47 2.50 17.51
CA ILE A 7 -0.98 1.15 17.19
C ILE A 7 0.37 0.94 17.86
N SER A 8 0.50 -0.14 18.64
CA SER A 8 1.74 -0.57 19.29
C SER A 8 2.91 -0.63 18.30
N GLU A 9 4.08 -0.16 18.72
CA GLU A 9 5.34 -0.24 17.95
C GLU A 9 5.75 -1.67 17.59
N SER A 10 5.29 -2.66 18.37
CA SER A 10 5.52 -4.09 18.10
C SER A 10 4.48 -4.72 17.18
N SER A 11 3.46 -3.97 16.75
CA SER A 11 2.44 -4.49 15.83
C SER A 11 3.06 -4.89 14.48
N PRO A 12 2.49 -5.89 13.79
CA PRO A 12 3.00 -6.31 12.49
C PRO A 12 3.05 -5.16 11.46
N VAL A 13 2.06 -4.27 11.47
CA VAL A 13 2.04 -3.12 10.54
C VAL A 13 3.22 -2.18 10.78
N ARG A 14 3.62 -1.95 12.03
CA ARG A 14 4.79 -1.12 12.36
C ARG A 14 6.10 -1.80 11.99
N VAL A 15 6.22 -3.11 12.25
CA VAL A 15 7.41 -3.89 11.90
C VAL A 15 7.60 -3.93 10.39
N ILE A 16 6.54 -4.20 9.63
CA ILE A 16 6.59 -4.21 8.17
C ILE A 16 6.89 -2.81 7.63
N SER A 17 6.31 -1.74 8.18
CA SER A 17 6.65 -0.36 7.80
C SER A 17 8.16 -0.10 7.85
N LYS A 18 8.81 -0.48 8.96
CA LYS A 18 10.26 -0.30 9.14
C LYS A 18 11.09 -1.10 8.13
N LEU A 19 10.64 -2.31 7.79
CA LEU A 19 11.29 -3.10 6.74
C LEU A 19 11.18 -2.43 5.38
N LEU A 20 9.99 -1.90 5.06
CA LEU A 20 9.70 -1.28 3.77
C LEU A 20 10.36 0.11 3.61
N GLU A 21 10.59 0.85 4.69
CA GLU A 21 11.30 2.13 4.68
C GLU A 21 12.73 2.06 4.11
N GLY A 22 13.37 0.87 4.14
CA GLY A 22 14.72 0.66 3.61
C GLY A 22 14.80 0.43 2.10
N LEU A 23 13.67 0.33 1.39
CA LEU A 23 13.64 -0.01 -0.04
C LEU A 23 13.78 1.23 -0.94
N ASP A 24 14.45 1.06 -2.08
CA ASP A 24 14.51 2.11 -3.11
C ASP A 24 13.27 2.09 -4.01
N TYR A 25 12.31 2.96 -3.70
CA TYR A 25 11.09 3.13 -4.49
C TYR A 25 11.25 4.02 -5.72
N GLY A 26 12.47 4.45 -6.09
CA GLY A 26 12.70 5.41 -7.15
C GLY A 26 12.09 4.97 -8.48
N TYR A 27 12.36 3.73 -8.89
CA TYR A 27 11.85 3.18 -10.14
C TYR A 27 10.32 3.00 -10.12
N LEU A 28 9.79 2.37 -9.07
CA LEU A 28 8.35 2.18 -8.88
C LEU A 28 7.59 3.51 -8.85
N THR A 29 8.09 4.50 -8.10
CA THR A 29 7.48 5.83 -7.99
C THR A 29 7.46 6.53 -9.34
N GLN A 30 8.56 6.42 -10.10
CA GLN A 30 8.65 7.01 -11.42
C GLN A 30 7.64 6.38 -12.39
N ALA A 31 7.57 5.05 -12.46
CA ALA A 31 6.61 4.33 -13.31
C ALA A 31 5.15 4.64 -12.92
N TYR A 32 4.86 4.63 -11.61
CA TYR A 32 3.53 4.91 -11.09
C TYR A 32 3.03 6.32 -11.39
N SER A 33 3.95 7.30 -11.42
CA SER A 33 3.66 8.72 -11.67
C SER A 33 3.57 9.08 -13.15
N LYS A 34 4.21 8.32 -14.05
CA LYS A 34 4.27 8.60 -15.50
C LYS A 34 2.93 8.43 -16.25
N ASN A 35 1.93 7.81 -15.64
CA ASN A 35 0.63 7.58 -16.28
C ASN A 35 -0.12 8.90 -16.52
N LYS A 36 -0.28 9.28 -17.80
CA LYS A 36 -1.02 10.48 -18.24
C LYS A 36 -2.49 10.37 -17.80
N GLY A 37 -2.92 11.24 -16.89
CA GLY A 37 -4.30 11.26 -16.40
C GLY A 37 -4.44 11.94 -15.04
N ARG A 38 -5.52 11.61 -14.32
CA ARG A 38 -5.78 12.14 -12.98
C ARG A 38 -4.66 11.72 -12.02
N LYS A 39 -4.10 12.69 -11.29
CA LYS A 39 -3.12 12.44 -10.23
C LYS A 39 -3.63 11.34 -9.29
N ARG A 40 -2.81 10.31 -9.07
CA ARG A 40 -3.11 9.22 -8.15
C ARG A 40 -3.22 9.78 -6.73
N LYS A 41 -4.21 9.30 -5.98
CA LYS A 41 -4.51 9.77 -4.61
C LYS A 41 -3.67 9.07 -3.54
N ILE A 42 -3.00 7.99 -3.91
CA ILE A 42 -2.20 7.13 -3.03
C ILE A 42 -0.81 7.04 -3.67
N GLU A 43 0.23 7.18 -2.86
CA GLU A 43 1.63 7.06 -3.30
C GLU A 43 1.98 5.59 -3.60
N ALA A 44 2.97 5.36 -4.47
CA ALA A 44 3.31 4.02 -4.92
C ALA A 44 3.78 3.10 -3.78
N TYR A 45 4.61 3.60 -2.87
CA TYR A 45 5.05 2.83 -1.69
C TYR A 45 3.88 2.48 -0.76
N LYS A 46 2.86 3.34 -0.61
CA LYS A 46 1.67 3.02 0.18
C LYS A 46 0.85 1.91 -0.49
N MET A 47 0.69 1.97 -1.81
CA MET A 47 0.04 0.88 -2.55
C MET A 47 0.80 -0.44 -2.36
N PHE A 48 2.13 -0.42 -2.52
CA PHE A 48 2.96 -1.59 -2.27
C PHE A 48 2.81 -2.11 -0.84
N PHE A 49 2.86 -1.21 0.16
CA PHE A 49 2.70 -1.58 1.56
C PHE A 49 1.33 -2.21 1.83
N ILE A 50 0.23 -1.69 1.26
CA ILE A 50 -1.09 -2.30 1.37
C ILE A 50 -1.09 -3.74 0.84
N ILE A 51 -0.44 -3.98 -0.31
CA ILE A 51 -0.36 -5.33 -0.91
C ILE A 51 0.53 -6.25 -0.07
N ALA A 52 1.72 -5.79 0.34
CA ALA A 52 2.64 -6.58 1.17
C ALA A 52 2.00 -6.94 2.52
N TYR A 53 1.32 -5.99 3.15
CA TYR A 53 0.60 -6.23 4.40
C TYR A 53 -0.57 -7.19 4.20
N ALA A 54 -1.31 -7.10 3.08
CA ALA A 54 -2.36 -8.05 2.75
C ALA A 54 -1.84 -9.48 2.56
N MET A 55 -0.66 -9.65 1.96
CA MET A 55 -0.03 -10.97 1.84
C MET A 55 0.36 -11.53 3.21
N PHE A 56 0.89 -10.69 4.11
CA PHE A 56 1.16 -11.06 5.50
C PHE A 56 -0.11 -11.45 6.26
N ASP A 57 -1.20 -10.69 6.10
CA ASP A 57 -2.49 -10.87 6.78
C ASP A 57 -3.34 -12.00 6.17
N GLY A 58 -2.83 -12.74 5.17
CA GLY A 58 -3.54 -13.84 4.50
C GLY A 58 -4.72 -13.38 3.63
N VAL A 59 -4.73 -12.12 3.21
CA VAL A 59 -5.82 -11.49 2.45
C VAL A 59 -5.60 -11.66 0.95
N ASN A 60 -6.33 -12.61 0.36
CA ASN A 60 -6.06 -13.12 -0.99
C ASN A 60 -6.92 -12.51 -2.12
N THR A 61 -7.82 -11.57 -1.83
CA THR A 61 -8.66 -10.95 -2.87
C THR A 61 -8.59 -9.43 -2.81
N THR A 62 -8.60 -8.78 -3.97
CA THR A 62 -8.54 -7.32 -4.06
C THR A 62 -9.79 -6.64 -3.49
N ARG A 63 -10.94 -7.32 -3.48
CA ARG A 63 -12.15 -6.86 -2.76
C ARG A 63 -11.99 -6.92 -1.26
N ALA A 64 -11.33 -7.96 -0.73
CA ALA A 64 -11.01 -8.03 0.70
C ALA A 64 -9.97 -6.97 1.09
N ILE A 65 -8.97 -6.70 0.25
CA ILE A 65 -8.03 -5.58 0.43
C ILE A 65 -8.79 -4.26 0.49
N GLU A 66 -9.68 -4.01 -0.48
CA GLU A 66 -10.52 -2.81 -0.52
C GLU A 66 -11.37 -2.66 0.76
N LYS A 67 -12.00 -3.74 1.23
CA LYS A 67 -12.78 -3.77 2.47
C LYS A 67 -11.89 -3.42 3.68
N ASN A 68 -10.75 -4.08 3.81
CA ASN A 68 -9.80 -3.83 4.91
C ASN A 68 -9.27 -2.40 4.89
N CYS A 69 -9.01 -1.81 3.73
CA CYS A 69 -8.61 -0.41 3.62
C CYS A 69 -9.64 0.58 4.18
N ARG A 70 -10.92 0.18 4.28
CA ARG A 70 -12.00 1.01 4.84
C ARG A 70 -12.28 0.74 6.30
N GLU A 71 -12.13 -0.50 6.73
CA GLU A 71 -12.66 -0.97 8.02
C GLU A 71 -11.56 -1.40 9.00
N ASN A 72 -10.40 -1.83 8.51
CA ASN A 72 -9.34 -2.37 9.34
C ASN A 72 -8.33 -1.29 9.73
N ILE A 73 -8.16 -1.11 11.04
CA ILE A 73 -7.31 -0.09 11.64
C ILE A 73 -5.86 -0.10 11.18
N ASN A 74 -5.30 -1.29 10.89
CA ASN A 74 -3.92 -1.42 10.41
C ASN A 74 -3.79 -0.84 8.98
N TYR A 75 -4.74 -1.14 8.10
CA TYR A 75 -4.75 -0.61 6.74
C TYR A 75 -5.06 0.89 6.70
N MET A 76 -5.99 1.34 7.54
CA MET A 76 -6.26 2.78 7.71
C MET A 76 -5.02 3.53 8.18
N TRP A 77 -4.23 2.93 9.07
CA TRP A 77 -2.94 3.46 9.49
C TRP A 77 -1.93 3.52 8.34
N ILE A 78 -1.85 2.51 7.46
CA ILE A 78 -1.00 2.56 6.25
C ILE A 78 -1.42 3.73 5.35
N LEU A 79 -2.73 3.95 5.20
CA LEU A 79 -3.27 5.02 4.36
C LEU A 79 -2.97 6.43 4.88
N ARG A 80 -2.81 6.63 6.19
CA ARG A 80 -2.55 7.96 6.78
C ARG A 80 -3.55 9.04 6.34
N GLY A 81 -4.83 8.66 6.23
CA GLY A 81 -5.90 9.54 5.76
C GLY A 81 -6.04 9.64 4.24
N CYS A 82 -5.20 8.96 3.46
CA CYS A 82 -5.45 8.77 2.03
C CYS A 82 -6.76 7.99 1.81
N PRO A 83 -7.53 8.29 0.75
CA PRO A 83 -8.71 7.51 0.42
C PRO A 83 -8.37 6.05 0.16
N ALA A 84 -9.19 5.12 0.67
CA ALA A 84 -9.02 3.70 0.42
C ALA A 84 -9.05 3.39 -1.08
N PRO A 85 -8.11 2.59 -1.61
CA PRO A 85 -8.16 2.13 -2.99
C PRO A 85 -9.34 1.20 -3.20
N ASP A 86 -10.01 1.30 -4.34
CA ASP A 86 -10.95 0.27 -4.78
C ASP A 86 -10.21 -0.96 -5.32
N HIS A 87 -10.91 -2.10 -5.43
CA HIS A 87 -10.36 -3.35 -5.93
C HIS A 87 -9.75 -3.19 -7.33
N ASN A 88 -10.34 -2.34 -8.18
CA ASN A 88 -9.82 -2.07 -9.52
C ASN A 88 -8.46 -1.36 -9.47
N THR A 89 -8.25 -0.48 -8.49
CA THR A 89 -6.99 0.20 -8.25
C THR A 89 -5.94 -0.77 -7.73
N ALA A 90 -6.31 -1.67 -6.81
CA ALA A 90 -5.43 -2.73 -6.35
C ALA A 90 -5.04 -3.70 -7.47
N ILE A 91 -6.01 -4.18 -8.27
CA ILE A 91 -5.76 -5.06 -9.42
C ILE A 91 -4.79 -4.39 -10.40
N ARG A 92 -5.07 -3.14 -10.80
CA ARG A 92 -4.20 -2.40 -11.74
C ARG A 92 -2.80 -2.18 -11.20
N PHE A 93 -2.65 -2.00 -9.89
CA PHE A 93 -1.32 -1.85 -9.29
C PHE A 93 -0.53 -3.16 -9.42
N ILE A 94 -1.13 -4.27 -8.99
CA ILE A 94 -0.51 -5.60 -9.04
C ILE A 94 -0.17 -5.99 -10.49
N SER A 95 -1.07 -5.74 -11.44
CA SER A 95 -0.87 -6.14 -12.84
C SER A 95 0.16 -5.29 -13.57
N ASN A 96 0.17 -3.97 -13.32
CA ASN A 96 0.93 -3.04 -14.15
C ASN A 96 2.33 -2.76 -13.64
N TYR A 97 2.60 -3.00 -12.34
CA TYR A 97 3.89 -2.64 -11.73
C TYR A 97 4.63 -3.85 -11.16
N LYS A 98 4.38 -5.03 -11.72
CA LYS A 98 5.00 -6.28 -11.24
C LYS A 98 6.52 -6.21 -11.32
N ILE A 99 7.06 -5.72 -12.45
CA ILE A 99 8.51 -5.63 -12.70
C ILE A 99 9.13 -4.64 -11.70
N GLU A 100 8.54 -3.46 -11.56
CA GLU A 100 9.04 -2.42 -10.66
C GLU A 100 8.94 -2.80 -9.19
N VAL A 101 8.04 -3.72 -8.83
CA VAL A 101 7.95 -4.30 -7.49
C VAL A 101 9.00 -5.40 -7.29
N GLU A 102 9.28 -6.21 -8.32
CA GLU A 102 10.36 -7.22 -8.27
C GLU A 102 11.73 -6.53 -8.10
N ASP A 103 11.96 -5.39 -8.73
CA ASP A 103 13.18 -4.58 -8.59
C ASP A 103 13.40 -3.97 -7.20
N LEU A 104 12.47 -4.14 -6.24
CA LEU A 104 12.66 -3.72 -4.86
C LEU A 104 13.55 -4.68 -4.05
N PHE A 105 13.88 -5.86 -4.58
CA PHE A 105 14.65 -6.92 -3.92
C PHE A 105 15.85 -7.36 -4.76
#